data_AF-A0A928NMX1-F1
#
_entry.id   AF-A0A928NMX1-F1
#
_cell.length_a   1.000
_cell.length_b   1.000
_cell.length_c   1.000
_cell.angle_alpha   90.00
_cell.angle_beta   90.00
_cell.angle_gamma   90.00
#
_symmetry.space_group_name_H-M   'P 1'
#
loop_
_entity.id
_entity.type
_entity.pdbx_description
1 polymer ?
#
loop_
_entity_poly.entity_id
_entity_poly.type
_entity_poly.pdbx_seq_one_letter_code
_entity_poly.pdbx_strand_id
1 'polypeptide(L)'
;MRITTQMLNESARQAGLPINRSTLLDYIKNDGATNPLLEAMNRNKENVANTAKKSNYEKLDKEADQLTQSAQVLLQNGENSLFEQAKACGDNQKVYDSIENLFENYNSTLKALRTTSNTMNDFFRQMLLEAPAETKEGLAGVG
;
A
#
# COMPACT_ATOMS: atom_id res chain seq x y z
N MET A 1 -29.17 36.00 28.82
CA MET A 1 -29.54 36.60 27.52
C MET A 1 -30.10 35.50 26.62
N ARG A 2 -31.23 35.73 25.94
CA ARG A 2 -31.77 34.78 24.97
C ARG A 2 -31.45 35.31 23.56
N ILE A 3 -30.76 34.51 22.75
CA ILE A 3 -30.49 34.86 21.36
C ILE A 3 -31.78 34.61 20.58
N THR A 4 -32.33 35.67 19.97
CA THR A 4 -33.55 35.58 19.17
C THR A 4 -33.21 35.25 17.72
N THR A 5 -34.15 34.64 17.01
CA THR A 5 -34.03 34.33 15.59
C THR A 5 -33.78 35.57 14.73
N GLN A 6 -34.26 36.74 15.15
CA GLN A 6 -33.96 38.03 14.52
C GLN A 6 -32.47 38.39 14.64
N MET A 7 -31.87 38.23 15.83
CA MET A 7 -30.44 38.50 16.02
C MET A 7 -29.54 37.52 15.24
N LEU A 8 -29.95 36.25 15.11
CA LEU A 8 -29.26 35.26 14.29
C LEU A 8 -29.32 35.60 12.79
N ASN A 9 -30.50 35.99 12.28
CA ASN A 9 -30.65 36.40 10.88
C ASN A 9 -29.83 37.67 10.56
N GLU A 10 -29.78 38.62 11.49
CA GLU A 10 -28.99 39.83 11.33
C GLU A 10 -27.48 39.54 11.29
N SER A 11 -27.02 38.63 12.14
CA SER A 11 -25.63 38.15 12.14
C SER A 11 -25.27 37.42 10.84
N ALA A 12 -26.17 36.58 10.33
CA ALA A 12 -26.00 35.90 9.04
C ALA A 12 -25.95 36.88 7.87
N ARG A 13 -26.76 37.95 7.92
CA ARG A 13 -26.74 39.05 6.94
C ARG A 13 -25.40 39.80 6.97
N GLN A 14 -24.89 40.10 8.16
CA GLN A 14 -23.60 40.76 8.35
C GLN A 14 -22.43 39.87 7.88
N ALA A 15 -22.57 38.55 7.99
CA ALA A 15 -21.61 37.57 7.47
C ALA A 15 -21.76 37.27 5.96
N GLY A 16 -22.68 37.93 5.26
CA GLY A 16 -22.90 37.73 3.82
C GLY A 16 -23.51 36.38 3.44
N LEU A 17 -24.11 35.66 4.39
CA LEU A 17 -24.73 34.37 4.15
C LEU A 17 -26.18 34.54 3.66
N PRO A 18 -26.62 33.78 2.64
CA PRO A 18 -27.99 33.85 2.16
C PRO A 18 -28.96 33.44 3.27
N ILE A 19 -29.87 34.33 3.64
CA ILE A 19 -30.89 34.08 4.68
C ILE A 19 -32.00 33.21 4.08
N ASN A 20 -31.68 31.94 3.82
CA ASN A 20 -32.70 30.94 3.50
C ASN A 20 -33.41 30.54 4.78
N ARG A 21 -34.75 30.51 4.74
CA ARG A 21 -35.62 30.16 5.88
C ARG A 21 -35.56 28.68 6.29
N SER A 22 -34.60 27.92 5.76
CA SER A 22 -34.33 26.56 6.20
C SER A 22 -33.47 26.60 7.45
N THR A 23 -34.05 26.19 8.57
CA THR A 23 -33.29 26.02 9.80
C THR A 23 -32.37 24.80 9.66
N LEU A 24 -31.28 24.72 10.43
CA LEU A 24 -30.47 23.51 10.51
C LEU A 24 -31.31 22.28 10.90
N LEU A 25 -32.41 22.49 11.63
CA LEU A 25 -33.38 21.46 11.96
C LEU A 25 -34.17 20.96 10.75
N ASP A 26 -34.44 21.79 9.73
CA ASP A 26 -35.11 21.35 8.51
C ASP A 26 -34.26 20.37 7.68
N TYR A 27 -32.93 20.49 7.76
CA TYR A 27 -32.01 19.50 7.15
C TYR A 27 -31.97 18.18 7.93
N ILE A 28 -32.15 18.22 9.24
CA ILE A 28 -32.15 17.04 10.12
C ILE A 28 -33.52 16.33 10.08
N LYS A 29 -34.61 17.08 9.86
CA LYS A 29 -36.00 16.59 9.92
C LYS A 29 -36.51 15.99 8.59
N ASN A 30 -35.63 15.69 7.65
CA ASN A 30 -36.03 14.95 6.45
C ASN A 30 -35.96 13.43 6.74
N ASP A 31 -37.04 12.91 7.33
CA ASP A 31 -37.21 11.59 7.95
C ASP A 31 -37.19 10.39 6.96
N GLY A 32 -36.52 10.53 5.80
CA GLY A 32 -36.52 9.50 4.76
C GLY A 32 -35.42 9.59 3.70
N ALA A 33 -34.53 10.58 3.78
CA ALA A 33 -33.39 10.69 2.87
C ALA A 33 -32.10 10.80 3.67
N THR A 34 -31.17 9.87 3.42
CA THR A 34 -29.79 9.96 3.90
C THR A 34 -29.25 11.36 3.64
N ASN A 35 -28.74 12.02 4.68
CA ASN A 35 -28.17 13.36 4.55
C ASN A 35 -27.14 13.37 3.40
N PRO A 36 -27.29 14.21 2.36
CA PRO A 36 -26.40 14.17 1.19
C PRO A 36 -24.95 14.49 1.54
N LEU A 37 -24.72 15.26 2.62
CA LEU A 37 -23.39 15.46 3.20
C LEU A 37 -22.83 14.19 3.86
N LEU A 38 -23.66 13.46 4.61
CA LEU A 38 -23.28 12.19 5.22
C LEU A 38 -22.99 11.14 4.13
N GLU A 39 -23.79 11.13 3.07
CA GLU A 39 -23.61 10.26 1.91
C GLU A 39 -22.36 10.64 1.09
N ALA A 40 -22.09 11.92 0.88
CA ALA A 40 -20.86 12.38 0.25
C ALA A 40 -19.61 12.09 1.11
N MET A 41 -19.72 12.15 2.44
CA MET A 41 -18.65 11.77 3.35
C MET A 41 -18.41 10.25 3.35
N ASN A 42 -19.46 9.43 3.38
CA ASN A 42 -19.35 7.97 3.28
C ASN A 42 -18.76 7.54 1.93
N ARG A 43 -19.25 8.11 0.82
CA ARG A 43 -18.71 7.85 -0.53
C ARG A 43 -17.23 8.23 -0.64
N ASN A 44 -16.79 9.33 -0.02
CA ASN A 44 -15.37 9.70 -0.03
C ASN A 44 -14.51 8.74 0.78
N LYS A 45 -14.95 8.33 1.98
CA LYS A 45 -14.15 7.48 2.87
C LYS A 45 -13.99 6.06 2.34
N GLU A 46 -15.06 5.47 1.80
CA GLU A 46 -15.03 4.12 1.23
C GLU A 46 -14.28 4.07 -0.12
N ASN A 47 -14.49 5.04 -1.02
CA ASN A 47 -13.78 5.06 -2.30
C ASN A 47 -12.28 5.35 -2.15
N VAL A 48 -11.88 6.25 -1.24
CA VAL A 48 -10.45 6.52 -0.98
C VAL A 48 -9.79 5.32 -0.33
N ALA A 49 -10.44 4.66 0.64
CA ALA A 49 -9.91 3.45 1.27
C ALA A 49 -9.78 2.29 0.26
N ASN A 50 -10.76 2.10 -0.63
CA ASN A 50 -10.71 1.05 -1.65
C ASN A 50 -9.67 1.34 -2.74
N THR A 51 -9.51 2.60 -3.15
CA THR A 51 -8.49 3.00 -4.14
C THR A 51 -7.08 2.85 -3.58
N ALA A 52 -6.84 3.26 -2.33
CA ALA A 52 -5.56 3.08 -1.67
C ALA A 52 -5.21 1.60 -1.49
N LYS A 53 -6.18 0.77 -1.07
CA LYS A 53 -6.00 -0.68 -0.99
C LYS A 53 -5.65 -1.29 -2.33
N LYS A 54 -6.41 -0.96 -3.39
CA LYS A 54 -6.15 -1.44 -4.76
C LYS A 54 -4.74 -1.09 -5.22
N SER A 55 -4.33 0.18 -5.07
CA SER A 55 -2.99 0.62 -5.44
C SER A 55 -1.89 -0.10 -4.65
N ASN A 56 -2.12 -0.39 -3.37
CA ASN A 56 -1.15 -1.12 -2.57
C ASN A 56 -1.02 -2.60 -3.01
N TYR A 57 -2.12 -3.25 -3.41
CA TYR A 57 -2.07 -4.60 -3.97
C TYR A 57 -1.42 -4.64 -5.36
N GLU A 58 -1.68 -3.67 -6.23
CA GLU A 58 -0.99 -3.55 -7.53
C GLU A 58 0.52 -3.38 -7.35
N LYS A 59 0.94 -2.61 -6.34
CA LYS A 59 2.36 -2.50 -5.98
C LYS A 59 2.90 -3.83 -5.48
N LEU A 60 2.19 -4.51 -4.57
CA LEU A 60 2.61 -5.81 -4.07
C LEU A 60 2.81 -6.82 -5.20
N ASP A 61 1.88 -6.88 -6.15
CA ASP A 61 1.93 -7.76 -7.32
C ASP A 61 3.21 -7.52 -8.13
N LYS A 62 3.47 -6.24 -8.44
CA LYS A 62 4.69 -5.84 -9.16
C LYS A 62 5.97 -6.20 -8.41
N GLU A 63 6.05 -5.94 -7.11
CA GLU A 63 7.23 -6.26 -6.31
C GLU A 63 7.46 -7.78 -6.24
N ALA A 64 6.38 -8.57 -6.14
CA ALA A 64 6.44 -10.02 -6.15
C ALA A 64 6.91 -10.58 -7.52
N ASP A 65 6.46 -10.00 -8.63
CA ASP A 65 6.93 -10.33 -9.97
C ASP A 65 8.43 -10.03 -10.13
N GLN A 66 8.88 -8.87 -9.66
CA GLN A 66 10.29 -8.48 -9.71
C GLN A 66 11.18 -9.39 -8.85
N LEU A 67 10.71 -9.77 -7.66
CA LEU A 67 11.39 -10.76 -6.82
C LEU A 67 11.49 -12.12 -7.53
N THR A 68 10.40 -12.57 -8.12
CA THR A 68 10.36 -13.85 -8.85
C THR A 68 11.32 -13.83 -10.04
N GLN A 69 11.32 -12.74 -10.82
CA GLN A 69 12.20 -12.58 -11.97
C GLN A 69 13.68 -12.54 -11.56
N SER A 70 14.03 -11.78 -10.53
CA SER A 70 15.41 -11.72 -10.02
C SER A 70 15.89 -13.07 -9.48
N ALA A 71 15.03 -13.82 -8.80
CA ALA A 71 15.34 -15.19 -8.36
C ALA A 71 15.54 -16.14 -9.56
N GLN A 72 14.70 -16.05 -10.60
CA GLN A 72 14.83 -16.88 -11.79
C GLN A 72 16.14 -16.64 -12.54
N VAL A 73 16.65 -15.41 -12.60
CA VAL A 73 17.94 -15.09 -13.23
C VAL A 73 19.07 -15.87 -12.56
N LEU A 74 19.04 -15.98 -11.22
CA LEU A 74 20.04 -16.73 -10.46
C LEU A 74 19.83 -18.24 -10.53
N LEU A 75 18.58 -18.70 -10.69
CA LEU A 75 18.27 -20.13 -10.81
C LEU A 75 18.44 -20.67 -12.24
N GLN A 76 18.73 -19.83 -13.23
CA GLN A 76 19.01 -20.28 -14.59
C GLN A 76 20.23 -21.19 -14.60
N ASN A 77 20.04 -22.40 -15.13
CA ASN A 77 21.10 -23.40 -15.30
C ASN A 77 21.41 -23.59 -16.79
N GLY A 78 22.66 -23.93 -17.09
CA GLY A 78 23.16 -24.18 -18.45
C GLY A 78 24.32 -23.28 -18.85
N GLU A 79 24.82 -23.45 -20.08
CA GLU A 79 25.98 -22.70 -20.60
C GLU A 79 25.80 -21.19 -20.61
N ASN A 80 24.55 -20.71 -20.72
CA ASN A 80 24.21 -19.29 -20.67
C ASN A 80 23.85 -18.80 -19.26
N SER A 81 23.99 -19.64 -18.23
CA SER A 81 23.74 -19.21 -16.85
C SER A 81 24.71 -18.12 -16.43
N LEU A 82 24.27 -17.28 -15.50
CA LEU A 82 25.07 -16.20 -14.95
C LEU A 82 26.39 -16.73 -14.35
N PHE A 83 26.34 -17.91 -13.72
CA PHE A 83 27.50 -18.55 -13.08
C PHE A 83 28.48 -19.15 -14.08
N GLU A 84 28.01 -19.80 -15.15
CA GLU A 84 28.90 -20.32 -16.20
C GLU A 84 29.55 -19.18 -17.00
N GLN A 85 28.79 -18.11 -17.29
CA GLN A 85 29.36 -16.90 -17.88
C GLN A 85 30.43 -16.30 -16.97
N ALA A 86 30.16 -16.14 -15.67
CA ALA A 86 31.14 -15.59 -14.73
C ALA A 86 32.41 -16.44 -14.66
N LYS A 87 32.26 -17.78 -14.65
CA LYS A 87 33.38 -18.73 -14.67
C LYS A 87 34.20 -18.65 -15.97
N ALA A 88 33.54 -18.47 -17.12
CA ALA A 88 34.22 -18.36 -18.42
C ALA A 88 34.93 -17.02 -18.61
N CYS A 89 34.33 -15.92 -18.12
CA CYS A 89 34.88 -14.56 -18.25
C CYS A 89 35.90 -14.22 -17.14
N GLY A 90 35.85 -14.92 -16.00
CA GLY A 90 36.53 -14.54 -14.77
C GLY A 90 35.94 -13.29 -14.10
N ASP A 91 34.78 -12.81 -14.56
CA ASP A 91 34.10 -11.62 -14.07
C ASP A 91 32.82 -12.00 -13.32
N ASN A 92 32.86 -11.82 -12.00
CA ASN A 92 31.75 -12.10 -11.09
C ASN A 92 30.85 -10.89 -10.86
N GLN A 93 31.14 -9.72 -11.45
CA GLN A 93 30.41 -8.49 -11.15
C GLN A 93 28.91 -8.64 -11.43
N LYS A 94 28.56 -9.24 -12.57
CA LYS A 94 27.15 -9.51 -12.93
C LYS A 94 26.45 -10.42 -11.92
N VAL A 95 27.19 -11.35 -11.29
CA VAL A 95 26.68 -12.23 -10.23
C VAL A 95 26.37 -11.42 -8.99
N TYR A 96 27.30 -10.58 -8.56
CA TYR A 96 27.09 -9.68 -7.43
C TYR A 96 25.92 -8.72 -7.66
N ASP A 97 25.85 -8.09 -8.84
CA ASP A 97 24.76 -7.18 -9.20
C ASP A 97 23.39 -7.90 -9.17
N SER A 98 23.34 -9.14 -9.65
CA SER A 98 22.11 -9.94 -9.66
C SER A 98 21.68 -10.36 -8.24
N ILE A 99 22.65 -10.67 -7.37
CA ILE A 99 22.42 -10.97 -5.96
C ILE A 99 21.93 -9.72 -5.22
N GLU A 100 22.55 -8.57 -5.45
CA GLU A 100 22.12 -7.29 -4.85
C GLU A 100 20.69 -6.95 -5.28
N ASN A 101 20.38 -7.06 -6.57
CA ASN A 101 19.03 -6.86 -7.08
C ASN A 101 18.00 -7.83 -6.46
N LEU A 102 18.37 -9.10 -6.24
CA LEU A 102 17.51 -10.04 -5.52
C LEU A 102 17.22 -9.54 -4.08
N PHE A 103 18.24 -9.10 -3.35
CA PHE A 103 18.07 -8.56 -1.99
C PHE A 103 17.21 -7.30 -1.95
N GLU A 104 17.38 -6.40 -2.92
CA GLU A 104 16.55 -5.21 -3.04
C GLU A 104 15.08 -5.55 -3.26
N ASN A 105 14.78 -6.41 -4.25
CA ASN A 105 13.40 -6.84 -4.55
C ASN A 105 12.78 -7.63 -3.40
N TYR A 106 13.58 -8.44 -2.71
CA TYR A 106 13.14 -9.18 -1.52
C TYR A 106 12.73 -8.21 -0.40
N ASN A 107 13.57 -7.22 -0.10
CA ASN A 107 13.28 -6.20 0.92
C ASN A 107 12.08 -5.32 0.54
N SER A 108 11.92 -4.99 -0.74
CA SER A 108 10.77 -4.23 -1.23
C SER A 108 9.47 -5.02 -1.12
N THR A 109 9.50 -6.32 -1.44
CA THR A 109 8.35 -7.23 -1.26
C THR A 109 7.95 -7.33 0.22
N LEU A 110 8.90 -7.47 1.15
CA LEU A 110 8.60 -7.48 2.59
C LEU A 110 7.94 -6.17 3.05
N LYS A 111 8.36 -5.03 2.52
CA LYS A 111 7.75 -3.72 2.81
C LYS A 111 6.33 -3.62 2.23
N ALA A 112 6.12 -4.12 1.01
CA ALA A 112 4.82 -4.14 0.36
C ALA A 112 3.81 -5.05 1.10
N LEU A 113 4.24 -6.24 1.52
CA LEU A 113 3.45 -7.16 2.35
C LEU A 113 3.04 -6.53 3.68
N ARG A 114 3.96 -5.82 4.33
CA ARG A 114 3.66 -5.08 5.57
C ARG A 114 2.63 -3.96 5.35
N THR A 115 2.66 -3.30 4.19
CA THR A 115 1.76 -2.19 3.86
C THR A 115 0.36 -2.67 3.47
N THR A 116 0.27 -3.88 2.92
CA THR A 116 -0.96 -4.58 2.56
C THR A 116 -1.35 -5.62 3.62
N SER A 117 -1.08 -5.36 4.91
CA SER A 117 -1.21 -6.38 5.96
C SER A 117 -2.63 -6.93 6.04
N ASN A 118 -2.74 -8.22 5.77
CA ASN A 118 -3.88 -9.08 6.03
C ASN A 118 -3.31 -10.43 6.49
N THR A 119 -4.14 -11.31 7.06
CA THR A 119 -3.68 -12.59 7.61
C THR A 119 -2.82 -13.40 6.63
N MET A 120 -3.15 -13.38 5.34
CA MET A 120 -2.41 -14.11 4.31
C MET A 120 -1.05 -13.46 4.02
N ASN A 121 -1.02 -12.13 3.87
CA ASN A 121 0.20 -11.37 3.61
C ASN A 121 1.15 -11.41 4.81
N ASP A 122 0.62 -11.44 6.03
CA ASP A 122 1.41 -11.61 7.25
C ASP A 122 2.05 -13.00 7.30
N PHE A 123 1.32 -14.05 6.92
CA PHE A 123 1.85 -15.41 6.78
C PHE A 123 2.99 -15.48 5.76
N PHE A 124 2.79 -14.94 4.55
CA PHE A 124 3.84 -14.92 3.52
C PHE A 124 5.06 -14.11 3.97
N ARG A 125 4.84 -13.00 4.66
CA ARG A 125 5.93 -12.20 5.21
C ARG A 125 6.73 -12.96 6.27
N GLN A 126 6.07 -13.73 7.14
CA GLN A 126 6.75 -14.58 8.13
C GLN A 126 7.58 -15.67 7.44
N MET A 127 6.99 -16.37 6.48
CA MET A 127 7.69 -17.41 5.71
C MET A 127 8.94 -16.84 5.01
N LEU A 128 8.83 -15.67 4.39
CA LEU A 128 9.98 -15.02 3.78
C LEU A 128 11.05 -14.70 4.83
N LEU A 129 10.69 -14.14 5.98
CA LEU A 129 11.64 -13.80 7.05
C LEU A 129 12.34 -15.02 7.67
N GLU A 130 11.67 -16.16 7.71
CA GLU A 130 12.20 -17.41 8.26
C GLU A 130 13.16 -18.12 7.30
N ALA A 131 12.96 -18.03 5.98
CA ALA A 131 13.80 -18.72 5.00
C ALA A 131 15.32 -18.42 5.12
N PRO A 132 15.77 -17.16 5.31
CA PRO A 132 17.18 -16.86 5.60
C PRO A 132 17.66 -17.43 6.95
N ALA A 133 16.78 -17.51 7.94
CA ALA A 133 17.13 -18.03 9.26
C ALA A 133 17.39 -19.54 9.21
N GLU A 134 16.58 -20.28 8.45
CA GLU A 134 16.77 -21.73 8.22
C GLU A 134 18.07 -22.03 7.44
N THR A 135 18.44 -21.15 6.52
CA THR A 135 19.64 -21.33 5.66
C THR A 135 20.93 -20.79 6.27
N LYS A 136 20.83 -20.05 7.39
CA LYS A 136 21.96 -19.42 8.07
C LYS A 136 23.06 -20.41 8.45
N GLU A 137 22.69 -21.58 9.00
CA GLU A 137 23.66 -22.59 9.42
C GLU A 137 24.41 -23.20 8.23
N GLY A 138 23.72 -23.44 7.11
CA GLY A 138 24.35 -23.93 5.88
C GLY A 138 25.30 -22.91 5.26
N LEU A 139 24.92 -21.63 5.25
CA LEU A 139 25.76 -20.55 4.70
C LEU A 139 26.99 -20.25 5.55
N ALA A 140 26.91 -20.45 6.87
CA ALA A 140 28.05 -20.29 7.77
C ALA A 140 29.20 -21.27 7.49
N GLY A 141 28.93 -22.41 6.83
CA GLY A 141 29.96 -23.37 6.43
C GLY A 141 30.63 -23.10 5.09
N VAL A 142 30.16 -22.11 4.31
CA VAL A 142 30.66 -21.77 2.97
C VAL A 142 31.60 -20.55 3.00
N GLY A 143 31.61 -19.77 4.09
CA GLY A 143 32.54 -18.66 4.33
C GLY A 143 33.70 -19.07 5.23
#